data_AF-I0L7K7-F1
#
_entry.id   AF-I0L7K7-F1
#
_cell.length_a   1.000
_cell.length_b   1.000
_cell.length_c   1.000
_cell.angle_alpha   90.00
_cell.angle_beta   90.00
_cell.angle_gamma   90.00
#
_symmetry.space_group_name_H-M   'P 1'
#
loop_
_entity.id
_entity.type
_entity.pdbx_description
1 polymer ?
#
loop_
_entity_poly.entity_id
_entity_poly.type
_entity_poly.pdbx_seq_one_letter_code
_entity_poly.pdbx_strand_id
1 'polypeptide(L)'
;MTEPAASGGLADPEIALQRQVETLKQRFPDADESEISALVHETHKRLKDGASIDSHLVALTEKQVTEELHSGGGTVHIRSDDTA
;
A
#
# COMPACT_ATOMS: atom_id res chain seq x y z
N MET A 1 10.55 36.06 -17.37
CA MET A 1 10.71 35.31 -16.10
C MET A 1 9.37 34.72 -15.79
N THR A 2 9.16 33.46 -16.14
CA THR A 2 7.90 32.75 -15.93
C THR A 2 7.94 32.14 -14.54
N GLU A 3 6.84 32.31 -13.80
CA GLU A 3 6.67 31.97 -12.39
C GLU A 3 6.97 30.48 -12.10
N PRO A 4 7.52 30.11 -10.92
CA PRO A 4 7.70 28.72 -10.55
C PRO A 4 6.32 28.12 -10.23
N ALA A 5 5.89 27.15 -11.05
CA ALA A 5 4.71 26.35 -10.77
C ALA A 5 4.89 25.67 -9.41
N ALA A 6 4.16 26.18 -8.42
CA ALA A 6 4.09 25.64 -7.09
C ALA A 6 3.48 24.23 -7.09
N SER A 7 3.82 23.50 -6.02
CA SER A 7 3.01 22.45 -5.38
C SER A 7 3.38 21.01 -5.70
N GLY A 8 3.85 20.31 -4.67
CA GLY A 8 4.04 18.86 -4.65
C GLY A 8 2.73 18.12 -4.90
N GLY A 9 2.46 17.82 -6.16
CA GLY A 9 1.33 17.00 -6.59
C GLY A 9 1.68 15.53 -6.44
N LEU A 10 0.89 14.79 -5.66
CA LEU A 10 0.82 13.34 -5.79
C LEU A 10 0.64 13.03 -7.27
N ALA A 11 1.64 12.41 -7.90
CA ALA A 11 1.54 12.03 -9.30
C ALA A 11 0.27 11.20 -9.50
N ASP A 12 -0.53 11.58 -10.50
CA ASP A 12 -1.75 10.85 -10.82
C ASP A 12 -1.40 9.35 -11.01
N PRO A 13 -2.03 8.44 -10.27
CA PRO A 13 -1.67 7.02 -10.30
C PRO A 13 -1.80 6.43 -11.71
N GLU A 14 -2.70 6.94 -12.54
CA GLU A 14 -2.84 6.48 -13.93
C GLU A 14 -1.61 6.85 -14.77
N ILE A 15 -1.03 8.04 -14.54
CA ILE A 15 0.22 8.45 -15.20
C ILE A 15 1.38 7.53 -14.78
N ALA A 16 1.41 7.14 -13.51
CA ALA A 16 2.44 6.22 -13.00
C ALA A 16 2.27 4.80 -13.59
N LEU A 17 1.03 4.30 -13.68
CA LEU A 17 0.73 2.99 -14.27
C LEU A 17 1.04 2.98 -15.77
N GLN A 18 0.74 4.04 -16.51
CA GLN A 18 1.06 4.12 -17.94
C GLN A 18 2.58 4.05 -18.18
N ARG A 19 3.39 4.76 -17.39
CA ARG A 19 4.86 4.67 -17.47
C ARG A 19 5.37 3.26 -17.16
N GLN A 20 4.68 2.55 -16.28
CA GLN A 20 5.00 1.16 -15.96
C GLN A 20 4.70 0.23 -17.13
N VAL A 21 3.58 0.44 -17.84
CA VAL A 21 3.26 -0.29 -19.07
C VAL A 21 4.35 -0.07 -20.13
N GLU A 22 4.76 1.17 -20.36
CA GLU A 22 5.84 1.50 -21.32
C GLU A 22 7.17 0.78 -20.95
N THR A 23 7.53 0.80 -19.68
CA THR A 23 8.74 0.13 -19.17
C THR A 23 8.66 -1.38 -19.36
N LEU A 24 7.50 -1.98 -19.10
CA LEU A 24 7.29 -3.41 -19.28
C LEU A 24 7.28 -3.79 -20.76
N LYS A 25 6.73 -2.96 -21.64
CA LYS A 25 6.79 -3.16 -23.10
C LYS A 25 8.22 -3.19 -23.63
N GLN A 26 9.09 -2.32 -23.12
CA GLN A 26 10.51 -2.34 -23.48
C GLN A 26 11.20 -3.63 -23.03
N ARG A 27 10.78 -4.18 -21.88
CA ARG A 27 11.35 -5.41 -21.31
C ARG A 27 10.77 -6.70 -21.92
N PHE A 28 9.54 -6.64 -22.40
CA PHE A 28 8.79 -7.75 -22.98
C PHE A 28 8.21 -7.33 -24.34
N PRO A 29 9.08 -7.16 -25.37
CA PRO A 29 8.66 -6.63 -26.67
C PRO A 29 7.66 -7.54 -27.41
N ASP A 30 7.71 -8.85 -27.16
CA ASP A 30 6.85 -9.85 -27.79
C ASP A 30 5.46 -9.96 -27.15
N ALA A 31 5.27 -9.41 -25.95
CA ALA A 31 3.97 -9.43 -25.27
C ALA A 31 3.08 -8.31 -25.80
N ASP A 32 1.76 -8.54 -25.89
CA ASP A 32 0.83 -7.54 -26.39
C ASP A 32 0.67 -6.36 -25.42
N GLU A 33 0.51 -5.15 -25.95
CA GLU A 33 0.41 -3.94 -25.12
C GLU A 33 -0.86 -3.93 -24.28
N SER A 34 -1.96 -4.38 -24.86
CA SER A 34 -3.24 -4.44 -24.16
C SER A 34 -3.22 -5.48 -23.05
N GLU A 35 -2.50 -6.60 -23.25
CA GLU A 35 -2.27 -7.61 -22.21
C GLU A 35 -1.42 -7.08 -21.05
N ILE A 36 -0.30 -6.40 -21.36
CA ILE A 36 0.56 -5.77 -20.34
C ILE A 36 -0.24 -4.72 -19.56
N SER A 37 -0.99 -3.88 -20.26
CA SER A 37 -1.82 -2.85 -19.64
C SER A 37 -2.87 -3.45 -18.72
N ALA A 38 -3.62 -4.45 -19.19
CA ALA A 38 -4.62 -5.15 -18.38
C ALA A 38 -4.00 -5.76 -17.12
N LEU A 39 -2.84 -6.43 -17.25
CA LEU A 39 -2.15 -7.06 -16.13
C LEU A 39 -1.68 -6.03 -15.08
N VAL A 40 -1.15 -4.90 -15.53
CA VAL A 40 -0.69 -3.80 -14.65
C VAL A 40 -1.87 -3.22 -13.87
N HIS A 41 -2.97 -2.89 -14.54
CA HIS A 41 -4.14 -2.29 -13.89
C HIS A 41 -4.87 -3.28 -12.97
N GLU A 42 -5.03 -4.55 -13.38
CA GLU A 42 -5.62 -5.59 -12.54
C GLU A 42 -4.78 -5.86 -11.29
N THR A 43 -3.45 -5.94 -11.46
CA THR A 43 -2.53 -6.14 -10.33
C THR A 43 -2.57 -4.94 -9.38
N HIS A 44 -2.56 -3.71 -9.91
CA HIS A 44 -2.67 -2.50 -9.09
C HIS A 44 -4.00 -2.47 -8.33
N LYS A 45 -5.12 -2.78 -8.99
CA LYS A 45 -6.43 -2.88 -8.34
C LYS A 45 -6.44 -3.94 -7.24
N ARG A 46 -5.94 -5.15 -7.51
CA ARG A 46 -5.85 -6.21 -6.51
C ARG A 46 -4.97 -5.83 -5.32
N LEU A 47 -3.87 -5.14 -5.56
CA LEU A 47 -3.01 -4.64 -4.49
C LEU A 47 -3.67 -3.50 -3.72
N LYS A 48 -4.39 -2.59 -4.38
CA LYS A 48 -5.15 -1.54 -3.72
C LYS A 48 -6.28 -2.11 -2.85
N ASP A 49 -6.99 -3.10 -3.36
CA ASP A 49 -8.10 -3.76 -2.66
C ASP A 49 -7.59 -4.72 -1.56
N GLY A 50 -6.44 -5.37 -1.78
CA GLY A 50 -5.86 -6.37 -0.86
C GLY A 50 -4.89 -5.81 0.17
N ALA A 51 -4.19 -4.72 -0.13
CA ALA A 51 -3.45 -3.92 0.85
C ALA A 51 -4.40 -3.06 1.69
N SER A 52 -5.70 -3.44 1.73
CA SER A 52 -6.74 -2.79 2.50
C SER A 52 -6.19 -2.46 3.87
N ILE A 53 -6.25 -1.16 4.12
CA ILE A 53 -6.61 -0.49 5.35
C ILE A 53 -7.00 -1.46 6.48
N ASP A 54 -7.78 -2.52 6.27
CA ASP A 54 -8.08 -3.58 7.24
C ASP A 54 -6.87 -4.17 7.98
N SER A 55 -5.77 -4.51 7.29
CA SER A 55 -4.57 -5.06 7.97
C SER A 55 -3.92 -4.03 8.88
N HIS A 56 -3.86 -2.77 8.44
CA HIS A 56 -3.37 -1.65 9.23
C HIS A 56 -4.37 -1.26 10.34
N LEU A 57 -5.67 -1.36 10.08
CA LEU A 57 -6.76 -1.11 11.02
C LEU A 57 -6.78 -2.16 12.11
N VAL A 58 -6.52 -3.43 11.80
CA VAL A 58 -6.38 -4.49 12.81
C VAL A 58 -5.21 -4.17 13.73
N ALA A 59 -4.05 -3.78 13.19
CA ALA A 59 -2.90 -3.38 14.00
C ALA A 59 -3.19 -2.11 14.84
N LEU A 60 -3.89 -1.12 14.28
CA LEU A 60 -4.32 0.07 15.02
C LEU A 60 -5.36 -0.27 16.09
N THR A 61 -6.27 -1.19 15.80
CA THR A 61 -7.30 -1.66 16.74
C THR A 61 -6.65 -2.39 17.92
N GLU A 62 -5.71 -3.29 17.66
CA GLU A 62 -4.94 -3.97 18.72
C GLU A 62 -4.24 -2.97 19.63
N LYS A 63 -3.57 -1.98 19.04
CA LYS A 63 -2.91 -0.90 19.79
C LYS A 63 -3.92 -0.12 20.65
N GLN A 64 -5.02 0.33 20.05
CA GLN A 64 -6.04 1.14 20.74
C GLN A 64 -6.68 0.36 21.90
N VAL A 65 -7.03 -0.91 21.69
CA VAL A 65 -7.59 -1.79 22.74
C VAL A 65 -6.58 -2.03 23.86
N THR A 66 -5.29 -2.20 23.54
CA THR A 66 -4.24 -2.34 24.55
C THR A 66 -4.11 -1.08 25.42
N GLU A 67 -4.16 0.10 24.82
CA GLU A 67 -4.13 1.38 25.54
C GLU A 67 -5.37 1.59 26.43
N GLU A 68 -6.57 1.21 25.94
CA GLU A 68 -7.80 1.24 26.73
C GLU A 68 -7.76 0.28 27.93
N LEU A 69 -7.29 -0.95 27.72
CA LEU A 69 -7.14 -1.92 28.80
C LEU A 69 -6.11 -1.47 29.83
N HIS A 70 -5.00 -0.87 29.41
CA HIS A 70 -3.98 -0.35 30.31
C HIS A 70 -4.49 0.85 31.14
N SER A 71 -5.17 1.80 30.50
CA SER A 71 -5.75 2.98 31.18
C SER A 71 -6.91 2.64 32.12
N GLY A 72 -7.64 1.56 31.85
CA GLY A 72 -8.69 1.01 32.72
C GLY A 72 -8.19 0.21 33.93
N GLY A 73 -6.87 0.11 34.14
CA GLY A 73 -6.27 -0.67 35.24
C GLY A 73 -6.02 -2.15 34.93
N GLY A 74 -6.17 -2.56 33.68
CA GLY A 74 -5.82 -3.88 33.20
C GLY A 74 -4.31 -4.11 33.20
N THR A 75 -3.87 -5.21 33.78
CA THR A 75 -2.46 -5.60 33.81
C THR A 75 -2.11 -6.36 32.52
N VAL A 76 -1.17 -5.82 31.73
CA VAL A 76 -0.66 -6.52 30.55
C VAL A 76 0.22 -7.69 31.02
N HIS A 77 -0.30 -8.90 30.92
CA HIS A 77 0.50 -10.10 31.11
C HIS A 77 1.29 -10.38 29.83
N ILE A 78 2.51 -9.88 29.75
CA ILE A 78 3.46 -10.32 28.73
C ILE A 78 3.76 -11.79 29.03
N ARG A 79 3.23 -12.70 28.21
CA ARG A 79 3.66 -14.08 28.21
C ARG A 79 5.09 -14.10 27.71
N SER A 80 6.05 -14.11 28.62
CA SER A 80 7.41 -14.55 28.29
C SER A 80 7.28 -15.98 27.80
N ASP A 81 7.58 -16.20 26.53
CA ASP A 81 7.72 -17.54 25.99
C ASP A 81 8.96 -18.15 26.66
N ASP A 82 8.73 -18.92 27.71
CA ASP A 82 9.73 -19.71 28.42
C ASP A 82 10.21 -20.78 27.44
N THR A 83 11.28 -20.44 26.71
CA THR A 83 12.09 -21.39 25.97
C THR A 83 13.25 -21.80 26.87
N ALA A 84 13.05 -22.88 27.62
CA ALA A 84 14.09 -23.68 28.26
C ALA A 84 13.73 -25.18 28.19
#